data_AF-A0A843EHJ3-F1
#
_entry.id   AF-A0A843EHJ3-F1
#
_cell.length_a   1.000
_cell.length_b   1.000
_cell.length_c   1.000
_cell.angle_alpha   90.00
_cell.angle_beta   90.00
_cell.angle_gamma   90.00
#
_symmetry.space_group_name_H-M   'P 1'
#
loop_
_entity.id
_entity.type
_entity.pdbx_description
1 polymer ?
#
loop_
_entity_poly.entity_id
_entity_poly.type
_entity_poly.pdbx_seq_one_letter_code
_entity_poly.pdbx_strand_id
1 'polypeptide(L)'
;VHGHACRLDENGLMFDGWQRYVWDDAKGEVVYVKDQVALPLDKKISVGKPASLKDCAKRTTIFTAYPGGVDMRDDPEVTMYGLRIHKLRTLAGFQPWKVIGE
;
A
#
# COMPACT_ATOMS: atom_id res chain seq x y z
N VAL A 1 -4.46 7.08 11.70
CA VAL A 1 -4.38 6.51 10.31
C VAL A 1 -3.24 7.06 9.49
N HIS A 2 -2.68 8.24 9.83
CA HIS A 2 -1.41 8.71 9.25
C HIS A 2 -0.33 7.62 9.37
N GLY A 3 0.48 7.41 8.33
CA GLY A 3 1.57 6.42 8.34
C GLY A 3 1.96 5.84 6.97
N HIS A 4 1.05 5.77 6.00
CA HIS A 4 1.30 5.05 4.73
C HIS A 4 2.45 5.60 3.88
N ALA A 5 2.82 6.87 4.06
CA ALA A 5 3.92 7.54 3.35
C ALA A 5 5.10 7.89 4.28
N CYS A 6 5.05 7.47 5.54
CA CYS A 6 6.16 7.62 6.48
C CYS A 6 7.22 6.55 6.22
N ARG A 7 8.45 6.82 6.67
CA ARG A 7 9.45 5.75 6.80
C ARG A 7 8.99 4.74 7.85
N LEU A 8 9.40 3.49 7.66
CA LEU A 8 9.24 2.45 8.67
C LEU A 8 10.10 2.76 9.91
N ASP A 9 9.71 2.21 11.05
CA ASP A 9 10.49 2.29 12.28
C ASP A 9 11.70 1.33 12.27
N GLU A 10 12.45 1.28 13.37
CA GLU A 10 13.63 0.43 13.55
C GLU A 10 13.35 -1.07 13.42
N ASN A 11 12.09 -1.50 13.60
CA ASN A 11 11.64 -2.88 13.48
C ASN A 11 10.96 -3.16 12.12
N GLY A 12 10.91 -2.16 11.23
CA GLY A 12 10.27 -2.28 9.92
C GLY A 12 8.74 -2.17 9.97
N LEU A 13 8.16 -1.61 11.03
CA LEU A 13 6.72 -1.40 11.17
C LEU A 13 6.29 -0.01 10.67
N MET A 14 5.04 0.09 10.23
CA MET A 14 4.47 1.36 9.80
C MET A 14 4.22 2.26 11.01
N PHE A 15 4.38 3.57 10.84
CA PHE A 15 4.05 4.54 11.88
C PHE A 15 2.58 4.45 12.29
N ASP A 16 2.32 4.45 13.60
CA ASP A 16 0.99 4.60 14.18
C ASP A 16 1.02 5.60 15.34
N GLY A 17 0.45 6.79 15.14
CA GLY A 17 0.45 7.86 16.14
C GLY A 17 -0.28 7.54 17.45
N TRP A 18 -1.08 6.48 17.48
CA TRP A 18 -1.71 5.99 18.71
C TRP A 18 -1.07 4.71 19.27
N GLN A 19 -0.08 4.15 18.58
CA GLN A 19 0.61 2.91 18.95
C GLN A 19 -0.38 1.79 19.33
N ARG A 20 -1.33 1.49 18.43
CA ARG A 20 -2.33 0.43 18.66
C ARG A 20 -1.72 -0.95 18.62
N TYR A 21 -0.66 -1.11 17.82
CA TYR A 21 0.21 -2.27 17.82
C TYR A 21 1.64 -1.89 18.19
N VAL A 22 2.37 -2.85 18.75
CA VAL A 22 3.77 -2.74 19.16
C VAL A 22 4.55 -3.98 18.76
N TRP A 23 5.87 -3.85 18.69
CA TRP A 23 6.79 -4.97 18.52
C TRP A 23 7.00 -5.70 19.85
N ASP A 24 6.98 -7.04 19.82
CA ASP A 24 7.36 -7.91 20.93
C ASP A 24 8.73 -8.55 20.62
N ASP A 25 9.80 -8.03 21.21
CA ASP A 25 11.18 -8.50 21.00
C ASP A 25 11.39 -9.97 21.35
N ALA A 26 10.67 -10.49 22.34
CA ALA A 26 10.85 -11.86 22.79
C ALA A 26 10.32 -12.89 21.77
N LYS A 27 9.27 -12.52 21.04
CA LYS A 27 8.63 -13.40 20.04
C LYS A 27 9.00 -13.04 18.60
N GLY A 28 9.45 -11.81 18.38
CA GLY A 28 9.59 -11.22 17.06
C GLY A 28 8.25 -11.09 16.34
N GLU A 29 7.21 -10.72 17.08
CA GLU A 29 5.82 -10.65 16.60
C GLU A 29 5.23 -9.25 16.79
N VAL A 30 4.23 -8.92 15.97
CA VAL A 30 3.42 -7.72 16.14
C VAL A 30 2.24 -8.03 17.06
N VAL A 31 2.06 -7.19 18.07
CA VAL A 31 1.03 -7.38 19.09
C VAL A 31 0.16 -6.14 19.21
N TYR A 32 -1.15 -6.32 19.02
CA TYR A 32 -2.13 -5.27 19.30
C TYR A 32 -2.39 -5.16 20.80
N VAL A 33 -2.32 -3.93 21.30
CA VAL A 33 -2.58 -3.55 22.70
C VAL A 33 -3.81 -2.65 22.85
N LYS A 34 -4.30 -2.12 21.71
CA LYS A 34 -5.53 -1.35 21.61
C LYS A 34 -6.36 -1.86 20.42
N ASP A 35 -7.65 -1.56 20.42
CA ASP A 35 -8.50 -1.78 19.27
C ASP A 35 -8.23 -0.77 18.14
N GLN A 36 -8.98 -0.87 17.04
CA GLN A 36 -8.78 -0.04 15.86
C GLN A 36 -9.01 1.47 16.11
N VAL A 37 -9.78 1.85 17.13
CA VAL A 37 -10.07 3.23 17.55
C VAL A 37 -9.31 3.63 18.82
N ALA A 38 -8.26 2.86 19.17
CA ALA A 38 -7.32 3.12 20.27
C ALA A 38 -7.86 2.94 21.70
N LEU A 39 -8.94 2.19 21.89
CA LEU A 39 -9.34 1.75 23.23
C LEU A 39 -8.41 0.61 23.69
N PRO A 40 -7.87 0.64 24.93
CA PRO A 40 -7.05 -0.46 25.45
C PRO A 40 -7.80 -1.79 25.41
N LEU A 41 -7.12 -2.85 24.99
CA LEU A 41 -7.67 -4.20 25.01
C LEU A 41 -7.44 -4.84 26.38
N ASP A 42 -8.41 -5.60 26.87
CA ASP A 42 -8.27 -6.38 28.12
C ASP A 42 -7.14 -7.42 28.02
N LYS A 43 -6.86 -7.89 26.80
CA LYS A 43 -5.78 -8.84 26.49
C LYS A 43 -5.06 -8.41 25.22
N LYS A 44 -3.74 -8.55 25.24
CA LYS A 44 -2.89 -8.36 24.07
C LYS A 44 -3.20 -9.42 23.01
N ILE A 45 -3.25 -9.03 21.74
CA ILE A 45 -3.56 -9.92 20.62
C ILE A 45 -2.34 -9.97 19.69
N SER A 46 -1.66 -11.13 19.63
CA SER A 46 -0.62 -11.35 18.61
C SER A 46 -1.26 -11.54 17.24
N VAL A 47 -0.71 -10.87 16.23
CA VAL A 47 -1.06 -11.05 14.82
C VAL A 47 0.07 -11.72 14.04
N GLY A 48 1.05 -12.27 14.75
CA GLY A 48 2.17 -13.01 14.18
C GLY A 48 3.33 -12.13 13.70
N LYS A 49 4.22 -12.76 12.94
CA LYS A 49 5.47 -12.16 12.46
C LYS A 49 5.25 -11.36 11.17
N PRO A 50 5.94 -10.23 10.96
CA PRO A 50 5.96 -9.56 9.67
C PRO A 50 6.49 -10.48 8.57
N ALA A 51 5.93 -10.35 7.37
CA ALA A 51 6.51 -11.01 6.19
C ALA A 51 7.85 -10.34 5.82
N SER A 52 8.76 -11.12 5.21
CA SER A 52 10.02 -10.58 4.70
C SER A 52 9.76 -9.56 3.58
N LEU A 53 10.64 -8.55 3.42
CA LEU A 53 10.52 -7.57 2.33
C LEU A 53 10.48 -8.22 0.94
N LYS A 54 11.19 -9.35 0.74
CA LYS A 54 11.17 -10.12 -0.51
C LYS A 54 9.81 -10.76 -0.78
N ASP A 55 9.18 -11.32 0.25
CA ASP A 55 7.83 -11.88 0.12
C ASP A 55 6.81 -10.76 -0.16
N CYS A 56 6.90 -9.64 0.57
CA CYS A 56 6.09 -8.46 0.32
C CYS A 56 6.21 -7.97 -1.12
N ALA A 57 7.44 -7.82 -1.64
CA ALA A 57 7.68 -7.41 -3.02
C ALA A 57 7.08 -8.37 -4.06
N LYS A 58 7.05 -9.67 -3.79
CA LYS A 58 6.47 -10.67 -4.70
C LYS A 58 4.93 -10.57 -4.82
N ARG A 59 4.24 -10.16 -3.74
CA ARG A 59 2.77 -10.15 -3.67
C ARG A 59 2.16 -8.75 -3.63
N THR A 60 2.98 -7.71 -3.71
CA THR A 60 2.53 -6.32 -3.68
C THR A 60 1.83 -5.94 -4.98
N THR A 61 0.95 -4.95 -4.91
CA THR A 61 0.22 -4.40 -6.07
C THR A 61 0.63 -2.97 -6.41
N ILE A 62 1.59 -2.38 -5.68
CA ILE A 62 2.11 -1.04 -5.97
C ILE A 62 3.30 -1.13 -6.94
N PHE A 63 3.29 -0.31 -7.98
CA PHE A 63 4.49 0.00 -8.77
C PHE A 63 5.41 0.92 -7.98
N THR A 64 6.70 0.61 -7.93
CA THR A 64 7.70 1.40 -7.21
C THR A 64 9.09 1.27 -7.83
N ALA A 65 9.80 2.39 -7.89
CA ALA A 65 11.21 2.46 -8.30
C ALA A 65 12.17 2.01 -7.19
N TYR A 66 11.66 1.63 -6.01
CA TYR A 66 12.47 1.16 -4.90
C TYR A 66 13.14 -0.19 -5.24
N PRO A 67 14.36 -0.47 -4.76
CA PRO A 67 15.04 -1.74 -5.01
C PRO A 67 14.18 -2.96 -4.65
N GLY A 68 14.02 -3.87 -5.62
CA GLY A 68 13.17 -5.05 -5.49
C GLY A 68 11.70 -4.86 -5.87
N GLY A 69 11.30 -3.64 -6.25
CA GLY A 69 10.00 -3.36 -6.86
C GLY A 69 10.00 -3.49 -8.38
N VAL A 70 8.82 -3.24 -8.96
CA VAL A 70 8.62 -3.08 -10.41
C VAL A 70 8.30 -1.62 -10.68
N ASP A 71 9.07 -0.96 -11.52
CA ASP A 71 8.80 0.40 -11.92
C ASP A 71 7.61 0.44 -12.87
N MET A 72 6.73 1.44 -12.74
CA MET A 72 5.58 1.59 -13.65
C MET A 72 6.03 1.78 -15.10
N ARG A 73 7.23 2.33 -15.33
CA ARG A 73 7.82 2.50 -16.66
C ARG A 73 8.15 1.18 -17.36
N ASP A 74 8.31 0.11 -16.59
CA ASP A 74 8.61 -1.22 -17.11
C ASP A 74 7.35 -1.95 -17.61
N ASP A 75 6.15 -1.43 -17.31
CA ASP A 75 4.86 -1.94 -17.80
C ASP A 75 4.20 -0.94 -18.77
N PRO A 76 4.55 -1.02 -20.07
CA PRO A 76 4.02 -0.11 -21.08
C PRO A 76 2.51 -0.32 -21.34
N GLU A 77 1.96 -1.50 -21.03
CA GLU A 77 0.54 -1.80 -21.25
C GLU A 77 -0.34 -0.99 -20.29
N VAL A 78 0.01 -0.96 -19.00
CA VAL A 78 -0.71 -0.16 -17.99
C VAL A 78 -0.67 1.32 -18.36
N THR A 79 0.48 1.83 -18.77
CA THR A 79 0.63 3.24 -19.18
C THR A 79 -0.19 3.54 -20.43
N MET A 80 -0.19 2.65 -21.42
CA MET A 80 -1.00 2.78 -22.63
C MET A 80 -2.48 2.90 -22.31
N TYR A 81 -3.03 2.02 -21.47
CA TYR A 81 -4.45 2.09 -21.09
C TYR A 81 -4.78 3.34 -20.29
N GLY A 82 -3.89 3.78 -19.39
CA GLY A 82 -4.05 5.03 -18.65
C GLY A 82 -4.19 6.24 -19.58
N LEU A 83 -3.31 6.35 -20.58
CA LEU A 83 -3.35 7.42 -21.58
C LEU A 83 -4.55 7.30 -22.52
N ARG A 84 -4.92 6.07 -22.93
CA ARG A 84 -6.11 5.80 -23.74
C ARG A 84 -7.37 6.29 -23.05
N ILE A 85 -7.56 5.91 -21.78
CA ILE A 85 -8.71 6.33 -20.96
C ILE A 85 -8.73 7.86 -20.81
N HIS A 86 -7.58 8.48 -20.53
CA HIS A 86 -7.47 9.93 -20.43
C HIS A 86 -7.94 10.62 -21.73
N LYS A 87 -7.39 10.20 -22.87
CA LYS A 87 -7.72 10.77 -24.19
C LYS A 87 -9.20 10.61 -24.54
N LEU A 88 -9.75 9.40 -24.38
CA LEU A 88 -11.16 9.14 -24.70
C LEU A 88 -12.10 9.93 -23.80
N ARG A 89 -11.80 10.05 -22.50
CA ARG A 89 -12.59 10.91 -21.59
C ARG A 89 -12.55 12.37 -22.02
N THR A 90 -11.40 12.87 -22.44
CA THR A 90 -11.24 14.24 -22.95
C THR A 90 -12.08 14.47 -24.22
N LEU A 91 -11.97 13.58 -25.21
CA LEU A 91 -12.72 13.71 -26.47
C LEU A 91 -14.23 13.55 -26.28
N ALA A 92 -14.65 12.57 -25.47
CA ALA A 92 -16.05 12.33 -25.17
C ALA A 92 -16.67 13.46 -24.34
N GLY A 93 -15.88 14.11 -23.46
CA GLY A 93 -16.31 15.31 -22.75
C GLY A 93 -16.51 16.53 -23.67
N PHE A 94 -15.76 16.61 -24.77
CA PHE A 94 -15.89 17.69 -25.77
C PHE A 94 -17.09 17.47 -26.70
N GLN A 95 -17.13 16.34 -27.43
CA GLN A 95 -18.21 16.00 -28.38
C GLN A 95 -18.43 14.47 -28.43
N PRO A 96 -19.28 13.91 -27.55
CA PRO A 96 -19.38 12.45 -27.39
C PRO A 96 -19.86 11.71 -28.63
N TRP A 97 -20.78 12.30 -29.41
CA TRP A 97 -21.30 11.69 -30.65
C TRP A 97 -20.28 11.65 -31.80
N LYS A 98 -19.15 12.35 -31.67
CA LYS A 98 -18.06 12.30 -32.66
C LYS A 98 -16.97 11.30 -32.31
N VAL A 99 -16.98 10.75 -31.10
CA VAL A 99 -16.03 9.71 -30.70
C VAL A 99 -16.56 8.37 -31.23
N ILE A 100 -16.06 7.96 -32.38
CA ILE A 100 -16.26 6.61 -32.92
C ILE A 100 -15.05 5.78 -32.49
N GLY A 101 -15.29 4.52 -32.12
CA GLY A 101 -14.36 3.64 -31.39
C GLY A 101 -12.87 3.74 -31.74
N GLU A 102 -12.04 3.54 -30.72
CA GLU A 102 -10.57 3.33 -30.79
C GLU A 102 -10.23 1.85 -30.83
#